data_AF-A0A6J5FKH3-F1
#
_entry.id   AF-A0A6J5FKH3-F1
#
_cell.length_a   1.000
_cell.length_b   1.000
_cell.length_c   1.000
_cell.angle_alpha   90.00
_cell.angle_beta   90.00
_cell.angle_gamma   90.00
#
_symmetry.space_group_name_H-M   'P 1'
#
loop_
_entity.id
_entity.type
_entity.pdbx_description
1 polymer ?
#
loop_
_entity_poly.entity_id
_entity_poly.type
_entity_poly.pdbx_seq_one_letter_code
_entity_poly.pdbx_strand_id
1 'polypeptide(L)'
;MASSVERRVTPLQYALDLFVEMAPTRGSINEAVSDKDIGYQKNRVFARIIGLGLSARRFVDAAYFIVAQEPEVQEAYDVTLSFFKWLMRYDSKNKKHFSSVIRSVKSSMLEVTSAPVLSVDSAGRMVEESVESGEEKGRAVDDEADDHDLVVENEDGDWLELIGRVSVRNGRIRFRVPVELQRLIKDPQNSYWTSLLITSRFTLIYARAIYDHVLPFVPNAVTEWLPLDLVRNLPGKSWANNAEFKYFKRDYLEPAVSQINELSDIELSYETRAGTPGSRKKDQIRFRLKRKEAAVASKADMLNSVALFMTLQNEFALSEKQFETIAQNRAVWTDERIQQAIEYTRWRIRQGDKIKTAAGYMMKALSDNYRVSEADKQVELIQAQLVDAATVQQDSNSNIQKAVAANLAAANAAAEHRRHEEIRLAREYFDTADKKKREDLVRKFVASSTMGLRAIERQMLKPAQVTEANILTFPDIANTFGSFVAGELRKAARVQRK
;
A
#
# COMPACT_ATOMS: atom_id res chain seq x y z
N MET A 1 31.03 29.44 -20.65
CA MET A 1 30.15 28.36 -20.17
C MET A 1 29.79 28.68 -18.73
N ALA A 2 28.60 29.24 -18.52
CA ALA A 2 28.17 29.72 -17.22
C ALA A 2 27.75 28.52 -16.36
N SER A 3 28.43 28.33 -15.24
CA SER A 3 28.05 27.40 -14.19
C SER A 3 26.69 27.81 -13.63
N SER A 4 25.65 27.05 -13.97
CA SER A 4 24.34 27.16 -13.33
C SER A 4 24.44 26.62 -11.91
N VAL A 5 24.84 27.50 -10.99
CA VAL A 5 24.61 27.31 -9.56
C VAL A 5 23.10 27.32 -9.40
N GLU A 6 22.49 26.15 -9.24
CA GLU A 6 21.07 26.02 -8.86
C GLU A 6 20.88 26.78 -7.54
N ARG A 7 20.35 28.01 -7.63
CA ARG A 7 19.93 28.76 -6.47
C ARG A 7 18.85 27.94 -5.79
N ARG A 8 19.13 27.45 -4.59
CA ARG A 8 18.15 26.87 -3.67
C ARG A 8 17.08 27.93 -3.40
N VAL A 9 15.89 27.76 -3.96
CA VAL A 9 14.77 28.68 -3.77
C VAL A 9 13.90 28.14 -2.63
N THR A 10 13.86 28.82 -1.49
CA THR A 10 12.91 28.50 -0.40
C THR A 10 11.47 28.73 -0.89
N PRO A 11 10.43 28.10 -0.30
CA PRO A 11 9.05 28.37 -0.74
C PRO A 11 8.68 29.85 -0.63
N LEU A 12 9.23 30.58 0.35
CA LEU A 12 9.11 32.03 0.43
C LEU A 12 9.75 32.74 -0.77
N GLN A 13 11.00 32.39 -1.10
CA GLN A 13 11.71 32.98 -2.23
C GLN A 13 10.96 32.69 -3.54
N TYR A 14 10.41 31.49 -3.68
CA TYR A 14 9.65 31.11 -4.85
C TYR A 14 8.37 31.93 -5.00
N ALA A 15 7.63 32.11 -3.90
CA ALA A 15 6.45 32.97 -3.87
C ALA A 15 6.80 34.44 -4.18
N LEU A 16 7.96 34.92 -3.72
CA LEU A 16 8.44 36.27 -4.02
C LEU A 16 8.82 36.41 -5.50
N ASP A 17 9.51 35.42 -6.08
CA ASP A 17 9.90 35.42 -7.48
C ASP A 17 8.66 35.45 -8.38
N LEU A 18 7.67 34.59 -8.10
CA LEU A 18 6.37 34.60 -8.80
C LEU A 18 5.61 35.92 -8.61
N PHE A 19 5.64 36.50 -7.42
CA PHE A 19 5.02 37.81 -7.17
C PHE A 19 5.67 38.91 -8.01
N VAL A 20 7.00 38.91 -8.14
CA VAL A 20 7.74 39.88 -8.96
C VAL A 20 7.44 39.67 -10.45
N GLU A 21 7.38 38.42 -10.90
CA GLU A 21 7.04 38.07 -12.28
C GLU A 21 5.62 38.50 -12.67
N MET A 22 4.66 38.35 -11.74
CA MET A 22 3.25 38.71 -11.94
C MET A 22 2.94 40.19 -11.67
N ALA A 23 3.88 40.95 -11.11
CA ALA A 23 3.69 42.36 -10.77
C ALA A 23 3.33 43.25 -11.99
N PRO A 24 3.93 43.09 -13.19
CA PRO A 24 3.59 43.90 -14.36
C PRO A 24 2.15 43.69 -14.86
N THR A 25 1.66 42.46 -14.83
CA THR A 25 0.30 42.09 -15.28
C THR A 25 -0.75 42.31 -14.19
N ARG A 26 -0.33 42.57 -12.95
CA ARG A 26 -1.18 42.62 -11.74
C ARG A 26 -1.98 41.34 -11.55
N GLY A 27 -1.41 40.21 -11.98
CA GLY A 27 -2.06 38.92 -11.88
C GLY A 27 -2.19 38.46 -10.43
N SER A 28 -3.31 37.80 -10.13
CA SER A 28 -3.59 37.26 -8.81
C SER A 28 -2.89 35.92 -8.58
N ILE A 29 -2.70 35.50 -7.33
CA ILE A 29 -1.99 34.24 -7.02
C ILE A 29 -2.65 33.01 -7.67
N ASN A 30 -3.97 33.00 -7.84
CA ASN A 30 -4.69 31.89 -8.49
C ASN A 30 -4.49 31.82 -10.02
N GLU A 31 -4.05 32.91 -10.65
CA GLU A 31 -3.73 33.01 -12.08
C GLU A 31 -2.28 32.58 -12.38
N ALA A 32 -1.46 32.37 -11.34
CA ALA A 32 -0.11 31.87 -11.52
C ALA A 32 -0.17 30.47 -12.16
N VAL A 33 0.25 30.40 -13.43
CA VAL A 33 0.53 29.14 -14.12
C VAL A 33 1.92 28.73 -13.68
N SER A 34 1.96 27.78 -12.77
CA SER A 34 3.19 27.39 -12.10
C SER A 34 3.28 25.88 -12.04
N ASP A 35 4.41 25.34 -12.49
CA ASP A 35 4.74 23.92 -12.34
C ASP A 35 4.96 23.53 -10.87
N LYS A 36 5.19 24.52 -9.99
CA LYS A 36 5.42 24.34 -8.56
C LYS A 36 4.30 24.94 -7.72
N ASP A 37 3.83 24.18 -6.75
CA ASP A 37 2.82 24.65 -5.81
C ASP A 37 3.41 25.61 -4.78
N ILE A 38 2.59 26.53 -4.27
CA ILE A 38 2.95 27.43 -3.16
C ILE A 38 2.10 27.03 -1.97
N GLY A 39 2.72 26.62 -0.88
CA GLY A 39 2.02 26.06 0.27
C GLY A 39 2.88 25.97 1.52
N TYR A 40 2.28 25.45 2.59
CA TYR A 40 2.97 25.16 3.84
C TYR A 40 2.38 23.92 4.52
N GLN A 41 3.12 23.39 5.48
CA GLN A 41 2.64 22.33 6.35
C GLN A 41 1.72 22.92 7.43
N LYS A 42 0.43 22.59 7.33
CA LYS A 42 -0.60 23.08 8.25
C LYS A 42 -0.91 22.01 9.27
N ASN A 43 -0.80 22.35 10.55
CA ASN A 43 -1.16 21.43 11.63
C ASN A 43 -2.64 21.04 11.56
N ARG A 44 -2.96 19.77 11.84
CA ARG A 44 -4.33 19.23 11.83
C ARG A 44 -5.28 19.97 12.77
N VAL A 45 -4.79 20.55 13.86
CA VAL A 45 -5.62 21.35 14.78
C VAL A 45 -6.26 22.53 14.04
N PHE A 46 -5.60 23.12 13.04
CA PHE A 46 -6.13 24.25 12.29
C PHE A 46 -7.26 23.88 11.31
N ALA A 47 -7.48 22.59 11.04
CA ALA A 47 -8.65 22.14 10.27
C ALA A 47 -9.96 22.38 11.03
N ARG A 48 -9.89 22.55 12.36
CA ARG A 48 -11.03 22.81 13.25
C ARG A 48 -11.41 24.29 13.35
N ILE A 49 -10.74 25.18 12.63
CA ILE A 49 -11.09 26.61 12.67
C ILE A 49 -12.49 26.81 12.05
N ILE A 50 -13.43 27.22 12.90
CA ILE A 50 -14.81 27.54 12.57
C ILE A 50 -14.98 29.07 12.57
N GLY A 51 -15.97 29.60 11.83
CA GLY A 51 -16.36 31.01 12.00
C GLY A 51 -15.63 32.04 11.13
N LEU A 52 -14.71 31.61 10.27
CA LEU A 52 -14.00 32.52 9.38
C LEU A 52 -14.63 32.58 7.99
N GLY A 53 -14.90 33.82 7.53
CA GLY A 53 -15.22 34.10 6.14
C GLY A 53 -14.03 33.91 5.19
N LEU A 54 -14.27 33.89 3.87
CA LEU A 54 -13.26 33.56 2.85
C LEU A 54 -12.00 34.42 2.95
N SER A 55 -12.16 35.74 3.01
CA SER A 55 -11.00 36.66 3.09
C SER A 55 -10.22 36.49 4.40
N ALA A 56 -10.90 36.15 5.49
CA ALA A 56 -10.28 35.94 6.79
C ALA A 56 -9.49 34.63 6.83
N ARG A 57 -10.03 33.54 6.24
CA ARG A 57 -9.29 32.27 6.04
C ARG A 57 -8.02 32.49 5.22
N ARG A 58 -8.13 33.17 4.08
CA ARG A 58 -6.96 33.48 3.23
C ARG A 58 -5.93 34.37 3.95
N PHE A 59 -6.37 35.29 4.80
CA PHE A 59 -5.46 36.09 5.64
C PHE A 59 -4.66 35.18 6.58
N VAL A 60 -5.32 34.25 7.26
CA VAL A 60 -4.68 33.28 8.16
C VAL A 60 -3.70 32.39 7.38
N ASP A 61 -4.09 31.87 6.21
CA ASP A 61 -3.18 31.04 5.40
C ASP A 61 -1.94 31.82 4.96
N ALA A 62 -2.09 33.07 4.52
CA ALA A 62 -0.96 33.91 4.13
C ALA A 62 -0.03 34.21 5.32
N ALA A 63 -0.60 34.52 6.49
CA ALA A 63 0.18 34.75 7.70
C ALA A 63 0.92 33.49 8.15
N TYR A 64 0.24 32.34 8.17
CA TYR A 64 0.80 31.08 8.61
C TYR A 64 1.81 30.51 7.63
N PHE A 65 1.60 30.74 6.32
CA PHE A 65 2.62 30.47 5.30
C PHE A 65 3.91 31.20 5.65
N ILE A 66 3.87 32.52 5.87
CA ILE A 66 5.05 33.32 6.23
C ILE A 66 5.72 32.77 7.51
N VAL A 67 4.93 32.48 8.55
CA VAL A 67 5.43 31.91 9.81
C VAL A 67 6.12 30.56 9.61
N ALA A 68 5.59 29.71 8.74
CA ALA A 68 6.13 28.39 8.45
C ALA A 68 7.46 28.43 7.68
N GLN A 69 7.77 29.54 6.99
CA GLN A 69 9.04 29.68 6.26
C GLN A 69 10.21 30.10 7.17
N GLU A 70 9.93 30.67 8.33
CA GLU A 70 10.96 30.99 9.31
C GLU A 70 11.32 29.73 10.12
N PRO A 71 12.61 29.41 10.34
CA PRO A 71 12.98 28.26 11.17
C PRO A 71 12.69 28.53 12.66
N GLU A 72 12.86 29.78 13.11
CA GLU A 72 12.74 30.16 14.51
C GLU A 72 11.38 30.82 14.82
N VAL A 73 11.00 30.79 16.09
CA VAL A 73 9.85 31.54 16.60
C VAL A 73 10.21 33.02 16.66
N GLN A 74 9.33 33.87 16.13
CA GLN A 74 9.54 35.31 16.08
C GLN A 74 8.49 36.04 16.91
N GLU A 75 8.85 37.19 17.49
CA GLU A 75 7.89 38.04 18.21
C GLU A 75 6.86 38.67 17.26
N ALA A 76 7.29 39.03 16.06
CA ALA A 76 6.46 39.59 15.01
C ALA A 76 7.05 39.32 13.62
N TYR A 77 6.18 39.26 12.62
CA TYR A 77 6.51 39.06 11.21
C TYR A 77 6.22 40.33 10.44
N ASP A 78 7.13 40.74 9.55
CA ASP A 78 7.07 42.02 8.85
C ASP A 78 7.34 41.84 7.35
N VAL A 79 6.33 42.06 6.51
CA VAL A 79 6.41 41.91 5.05
C VAL A 79 5.78 43.09 4.33
N THR A 80 6.09 43.23 3.04
CA THR A 80 5.44 44.23 2.18
C THR A 80 3.94 43.94 2.06
N LEU A 81 3.10 44.96 2.23
CA LEU A 81 1.65 44.83 2.20
C LEU A 81 1.15 44.31 0.85
N SER A 82 1.78 44.71 -0.26
CA SER A 82 1.42 44.25 -1.60
C SER A 82 1.63 42.75 -1.76
N PHE A 83 2.77 42.22 -1.29
CA PHE A 83 3.05 40.79 -1.30
C PHE A 83 2.07 40.02 -0.42
N PHE A 84 1.83 40.50 0.81
CA PHE A 84 0.86 39.86 1.70
C PHE A 84 -0.55 39.80 1.10
N LYS A 85 -1.01 40.92 0.50
CA LYS A 85 -2.30 40.98 -0.20
C LYS A 85 -2.37 40.04 -1.38
N TRP A 86 -1.28 39.87 -2.12
CA TRP A 86 -1.19 38.93 -3.22
C TRP A 86 -1.31 37.48 -2.73
N LEU A 87 -0.57 37.10 -1.67
CA LEU A 87 -0.66 35.77 -1.06
C LEU A 87 -2.09 35.40 -0.65
N MET A 88 -2.82 36.33 -0.04
CA MET A 88 -4.20 36.08 0.41
C MET A 88 -5.26 36.29 -0.69
N ARG A 89 -4.87 36.49 -1.96
CA ARG A 89 -5.78 36.84 -3.08
C ARG A 89 -6.73 37.97 -2.71
N TYR A 90 -6.16 39.12 -2.35
CA TYR A 90 -6.91 40.33 -1.99
C TYR A 90 -6.88 41.38 -3.10
N ASP A 91 -7.87 41.32 -3.97
CA ASP A 91 -7.95 42.17 -5.18
C ASP A 91 -8.59 43.55 -4.91
N SER A 92 -9.16 43.75 -3.72
CA SER A 92 -9.87 44.99 -3.38
C SER A 92 -8.91 46.12 -3.00
N LYS A 93 -9.18 47.33 -3.50
CA LYS A 93 -8.50 48.56 -3.04
C LYS A 93 -9.14 49.16 -1.78
N ASN A 94 -10.25 48.60 -1.30
CA ASN A 94 -11.01 49.15 -0.19
C ASN A 94 -10.29 48.90 1.15
N LYS A 95 -9.76 49.97 1.76
CA LYS A 95 -9.07 49.94 3.05
C LYS A 95 -10.00 49.60 4.23
N LYS A 96 -11.27 50.02 4.17
CA LYS A 96 -12.27 49.70 5.21
C LYS A 96 -12.59 48.21 5.22
N HIS A 97 -12.76 47.62 4.03
CA HIS A 97 -12.95 46.18 3.90
C HIS A 97 -11.74 45.39 4.44
N PHE A 98 -10.52 45.78 4.07
CA PHE A 98 -9.31 45.13 4.58
C PHE A 98 -9.21 45.21 6.11
N SER A 99 -9.55 46.36 6.68
CA SER A 99 -9.61 46.54 8.14
C SER A 99 -10.68 45.65 8.79
N SER A 100 -11.82 45.45 8.12
CA SER A 100 -12.86 44.52 8.57
C SER A 100 -12.37 43.06 8.56
N VAL A 101 -11.62 42.66 7.54
CA VAL A 101 -11.00 41.32 7.48
C VAL A 101 -10.05 41.13 8.66
N ILE A 102 -9.17 42.10 8.93
CA ILE A 102 -8.25 42.03 10.09
C ILE A 102 -9.04 41.91 11.40
N ARG A 103 -10.11 42.69 11.59
CA ARG A 103 -10.94 42.60 12.80
C ARG A 103 -11.59 41.23 12.95
N SER A 104 -12.12 40.67 11.86
CA SER A 104 -12.72 39.34 11.86
C SER A 104 -11.71 38.26 12.25
N VAL A 105 -10.50 38.29 11.70
CA VAL A 105 -9.44 37.33 12.08
C VAL A 105 -9.05 37.48 13.55
N LYS A 106 -8.93 38.72 14.04
CA LYS A 106 -8.57 39.01 15.43
C LYS A 106 -9.65 38.60 16.45
N SER A 107 -10.92 38.67 16.07
CA SER A 107 -12.03 38.22 16.94
C SER A 107 -12.22 36.71 16.94
N SER A 108 -11.52 35.99 16.06
CA SER A 108 -11.63 34.55 15.95
C SER A 108 -10.63 33.85 16.85
N MET A 109 -11.13 32.83 17.53
CA MET A 109 -10.37 31.98 18.43
C MET A 109 -10.34 30.55 17.88
N LEU A 110 -9.27 29.84 18.19
CA LEU A 110 -9.11 28.43 17.99
C LEU A 110 -9.29 27.74 19.34
N GLU A 111 -10.27 26.88 19.44
CA GLU A 111 -10.40 25.98 20.57
C GLU A 111 -9.40 24.83 20.42
N VAL A 112 -8.53 24.68 21.42
CA VAL A 112 -7.61 23.57 21.54
C VAL A 112 -8.20 22.62 22.56
N THR A 113 -8.99 21.66 22.08
CA THR A 113 -9.48 20.57 22.94
C THR A 113 -8.28 19.70 23.31
N SER A 114 -7.86 19.78 24.57
CA SER A 114 -6.87 18.87 25.15
C SER A 114 -7.41 17.45 25.12
N ALA A 115 -6.91 16.60 24.22
CA ALA A 115 -6.88 15.16 24.48
C ALA A 115 -5.96 14.91 25.70
N PRO A 116 -6.22 13.84 26.48
CA PRO A 116 -6.24 13.88 27.94
C PRO A 116 -4.99 14.54 28.52
N VAL A 117 -5.22 15.44 29.49
CA VAL A 117 -4.17 16.10 30.26
C VAL A 117 -3.34 15.02 30.95
N LEU A 118 -2.17 14.71 30.39
CA LEU A 118 -1.08 14.13 31.16
C LEU A 118 -0.62 15.23 32.09
N SER A 119 -1.12 15.24 33.32
CA SER A 119 -0.64 16.15 34.36
C SER A 119 0.82 15.81 34.65
N VAL A 120 1.67 16.82 34.52
CA VAL A 120 3.09 16.73 34.84
C VAL A 120 3.30 17.55 36.10
N ASP A 121 3.92 16.95 37.11
CA ASP A 121 4.22 17.67 38.34
C ASP A 121 5.25 18.79 38.11
N SER A 122 5.42 19.66 39.10
CA SER A 122 6.39 20.77 39.08
C SER A 122 7.86 20.31 39.03
N ALA A 123 8.12 19.00 38.98
CA ALA A 123 9.43 18.38 38.78
C ALA A 123 9.57 17.63 37.43
N GLY A 124 8.58 17.71 36.54
CA GLY A 124 8.66 17.15 35.19
C GLY A 124 8.41 15.64 35.10
N ARG A 125 7.80 15.01 36.12
CA ARG A 125 7.50 13.56 36.11
C ARG A 125 6.03 13.31 35.80
N MET A 126 5.77 12.24 35.03
CA MET A 126 4.41 11.79 34.72
C MET A 126 3.82 11.11 35.94
N VAL A 127 2.64 11.55 36.38
CA VAL A 127 1.88 10.90 37.45
C VAL A 127 0.65 10.25 36.81
N GLU A 128 0.54 8.93 36.89
CA GLU A 128 -0.72 8.25 36.59
C GLU A 128 -1.69 8.52 37.74
N GLU A 129 -2.72 9.33 37.50
CA GLU A 129 -3.79 9.50 38.48
C GLU A 129 -4.61 8.21 38.53
N SER A 130 -4.42 7.47 39.63
CA SER A 130 -5.21 6.29 39.95
C SER A 130 -6.61 6.76 40.30
N VAL A 131 -7.62 6.38 39.50
CA VAL A 131 -9.02 6.60 39.83
C VAL A 131 -9.37 5.74 41.04
N GLU A 132 -9.32 6.34 42.23
CA GLU A 132 -9.80 5.72 43.46
C GLU A 132 -11.33 5.74 43.46
N SER A 133 -11.91 4.54 43.48
CA SER A 133 -13.33 4.30 43.70
C SER A 133 -13.73 4.73 45.11
N GLY A 134 -14.30 5.91 45.26
CA GLY A 134 -14.89 6.39 46.52
C GLY A 134 -16.28 5.78 46.74
N GLU A 135 -16.42 5.02 47.83
CA GLU A 135 -17.65 4.41 48.32
C GLU A 135 -18.74 5.45 48.64
N GLU A 136 -19.93 5.28 48.05
CA GLU A 136 -21.15 5.99 48.47
C GLU A 136 -21.64 5.45 49.82
N LYS A 137 -21.58 6.29 50.86
CA LYS A 137 -22.42 6.15 52.06
C LYS A 137 -23.71 6.92 51.87
N GLY A 138 -24.82 6.18 51.86
CA GLY A 138 -26.15 6.69 51.62
C GLY A 138 -26.64 7.73 52.63
N ARG A 139 -27.53 8.59 52.13
CA ARG A 139 -28.54 9.27 52.93
C ARG A 139 -29.76 9.54 52.05
N ALA A 140 -30.84 8.81 52.35
CA ALA A 140 -32.16 9.04 51.78
C ALA A 140 -32.79 10.27 52.43
N VAL A 141 -33.29 11.19 51.61
CA VAL A 141 -34.50 12.00 51.88
C VAL A 141 -35.15 12.27 50.52
N ASP A 142 -36.42 11.89 50.42
CA ASP A 142 -37.32 12.10 49.29
C ASP A 142 -37.56 13.60 49.01
N ASP A 143 -37.59 14.00 47.74
CA ASP A 143 -38.58 14.95 47.22
C ASP A 143 -38.57 14.99 45.68
N GLU A 144 -39.72 15.38 45.14
CA GLU A 144 -40.28 15.10 43.82
C GLU A 144 -39.53 15.66 42.58
N ALA A 145 -39.47 14.82 41.54
CA ALA A 145 -39.57 15.12 40.10
C ALA A 145 -38.99 16.44 39.55
N ASP A 146 -37.78 16.37 38.99
CA ASP A 146 -37.44 17.00 37.69
C ASP A 146 -36.26 16.25 37.06
N ASP A 147 -36.53 15.33 36.14
CA ASP A 147 -35.49 14.58 35.40
C ASP A 147 -34.99 15.45 34.23
N HIS A 148 -34.26 16.51 34.58
CA HIS A 148 -33.32 17.14 33.68
C HIS A 148 -31.95 16.50 33.96
N ASP A 149 -31.65 15.47 33.16
CA ASP A 149 -30.30 14.95 32.95
C ASP A 149 -29.43 16.11 32.41
N LEU A 150 -28.95 16.95 33.33
CA LEU A 150 -27.99 18.00 33.05
C LEU A 150 -26.68 17.28 32.77
N VAL A 151 -26.50 16.89 31.51
CA VAL A 151 -25.18 16.64 30.94
C VAL A 151 -24.38 17.91 31.21
N VAL A 152 -23.56 17.88 32.25
CA VAL A 152 -22.51 18.88 32.47
C VAL A 152 -21.57 18.67 31.29
N GLU A 153 -21.79 19.43 30.21
CA GLU A 153 -20.76 19.63 29.19
C GLU A 153 -19.55 20.15 29.95
N ASN A 154 -18.46 19.38 29.98
CA ASN A 154 -17.20 19.86 30.55
C ASN A 154 -16.83 21.16 29.80
N GLU A 155 -16.99 22.31 30.45
CA GLU A 155 -16.69 23.64 29.88
C GLU A 155 -15.18 23.93 29.83
N ASP A 156 -14.34 22.94 30.12
CA ASP A 156 -12.89 23.06 30.09
C ASP A 156 -12.37 23.12 28.64
N GLY A 157 -11.81 24.26 28.25
CA GLY A 157 -11.19 24.45 26.94
C GLY A 157 -10.11 25.52 26.96
N ASP A 158 -9.08 25.35 26.13
CA ASP A 158 -8.08 26.40 25.87
C ASP A 158 -8.45 27.13 24.57
N TRP A 159 -8.70 28.44 24.64
CA TRP A 159 -8.98 29.26 23.46
C TRP A 159 -7.78 30.14 23.09
N LEU A 160 -7.20 29.88 21.92
CA LEU A 160 -6.06 30.62 21.40
C LEU A 160 -6.50 31.62 20.32
N GLU A 161 -6.05 32.87 20.42
CA GLU A 161 -6.23 33.86 19.35
C GLU A 161 -5.47 33.44 18.09
N LEU A 162 -6.09 33.52 16.91
CA LEU A 162 -5.42 33.14 15.66
C LEU A 162 -4.27 34.09 15.29
N ILE A 163 -4.47 35.39 15.53
CA ILE A 163 -3.52 36.45 15.21
C ILE A 163 -3.61 37.52 16.30
N GLY A 164 -2.47 37.91 16.86
CA GLY A 164 -2.36 38.98 17.84
C GLY A 164 -2.36 40.38 17.21
N ARG A 165 -1.40 41.23 17.61
CA ARG A 165 -1.29 42.60 17.10
C ARG A 165 -1.03 42.62 15.59
N VAL A 166 -1.81 43.41 14.84
CA VAL A 166 -1.59 43.69 13.41
C VAL A 166 -1.43 45.21 13.22
N SER A 167 -0.40 45.62 12.48
CA SER A 167 -0.12 47.01 12.13
C SER A 167 0.15 47.14 10.64
N VAL A 168 -0.43 48.15 10.01
CA VAL A 168 -0.20 48.46 8.59
C VAL A 168 0.31 49.89 8.50
N ARG A 169 1.59 50.07 8.14
CA ARG A 169 2.25 51.38 8.05
C ARG A 169 3.26 51.36 6.90
N ASN A 170 3.40 52.48 6.19
CA ASN A 170 4.42 52.68 5.14
C ASN A 170 4.46 51.56 4.09
N GLY A 171 3.29 51.05 3.67
CA GLY A 171 3.21 49.98 2.67
C GLY A 171 3.68 48.60 3.18
N ARG A 172 3.87 48.43 4.49
CA ARG A 172 4.23 47.17 5.15
C ARG A 172 3.14 46.74 6.11
N ILE A 173 3.04 45.43 6.33
CA ILE A 173 2.19 44.82 7.34
C ILE A 173 3.07 44.09 8.35
N ARG A 174 2.88 44.39 9.62
CA ARG A 174 3.48 43.69 10.75
C ARG A 174 2.40 42.98 11.54
N PHE A 175 2.56 41.69 11.80
CA PHE A 175 1.61 40.90 12.58
C PHE A 175 2.31 39.99 13.58
N ARG A 176 1.62 39.64 14.66
CA ARG A 176 2.08 38.68 15.68
C ARG A 176 1.21 37.43 15.64
N VAL A 177 1.83 36.26 15.69
CA VAL A 177 1.16 34.97 15.92
C VAL A 177 1.54 34.51 17.33
N PRO A 178 0.61 34.03 18.18
CA PRO A 178 0.96 33.48 19.50
C PRO A 178 2.02 32.37 19.41
N VAL A 179 2.89 32.28 20.40
CA VAL A 179 4.07 31.40 20.38
C VAL A 179 3.63 29.93 20.30
N GLU A 180 2.54 29.60 20.98
CA GLU A 180 1.87 28.31 20.99
C GLU A 180 1.49 27.90 19.56
N LEU A 181 0.85 28.80 18.81
CA LEU A 181 0.46 28.54 17.43
C LEU A 181 1.67 28.48 16.49
N GLN A 182 2.71 29.28 16.72
CA GLN A 182 3.95 29.19 15.94
C GLN A 182 4.62 27.82 16.08
N ARG A 183 4.65 27.27 17.30
CA ARG A 183 5.18 25.91 17.55
C ARG A 183 4.34 24.86 16.81
N LEU A 184 3.02 24.97 16.84
CA LEU A 184 2.12 24.07 16.11
C LEU A 184 2.29 24.18 14.59
N ILE A 185 2.42 25.39 14.04
CA ILE A 185 2.64 25.63 12.60
C ILE A 185 3.98 25.01 12.14
N LYS A 186 5.00 25.06 13.00
CA LYS A 186 6.34 24.53 12.71
C LYS A 186 6.49 23.05 13.06
N ASP A 187 5.47 22.39 13.62
CA ASP A 187 5.49 20.96 13.94
C ASP A 187 5.19 20.11 12.68
N PRO A 188 6.16 19.34 12.16
CA PRO A 188 5.95 18.52 10.97
C PRO A 188 5.14 17.24 11.25
N GLN A 189 5.07 16.75 12.50
CA GLN A 189 4.53 15.42 12.78
C GLN A 189 3.01 15.32 12.62
N ASN A 190 2.32 16.40 12.97
CA ASN A 190 0.86 16.49 12.94
C ASN A 190 0.37 17.48 11.88
N SER A 191 1.05 17.54 10.74
CA SER A 191 0.75 18.49 9.67
C SER A 191 0.37 17.81 8.35
N TYR A 192 -0.25 18.59 7.47
CA TYR A 192 -0.61 18.21 6.11
C TYR A 192 -0.35 19.39 5.16
N TRP A 193 0.01 19.08 3.92
CA TRP A 193 0.29 20.11 2.92
C TRP A 193 -0.97 20.90 2.57
N THR A 194 -0.88 22.22 2.67
CA THR A 194 -1.95 23.15 2.25
C THR A 194 -1.43 24.08 1.16
N SER A 195 -2.04 23.99 -0.02
CA SER A 195 -1.76 24.85 -1.18
C SER A 195 -2.48 26.19 -1.07
N LEU A 196 -1.73 27.29 -1.14
CA LEU A 196 -2.27 28.65 -1.28
C LEU A 196 -2.88 28.86 -2.67
N LEU A 197 -2.40 28.18 -3.70
CA LEU A 197 -2.97 28.26 -5.05
C LEU A 197 -4.38 27.65 -5.09
N ILE A 198 -4.56 26.44 -4.53
CA ILE A 198 -5.87 25.77 -4.50
C ILE A 198 -6.82 26.52 -3.58
N THR A 199 -6.39 26.81 -2.35
CA THR A 199 -7.27 27.44 -1.35
C THR A 199 -7.69 28.87 -1.73
N SER A 200 -6.87 29.56 -2.54
CA SER A 200 -7.24 30.88 -3.08
C SER A 200 -8.27 30.80 -4.20
N ARG A 201 -8.38 29.69 -4.96
CA ARG A 201 -9.35 29.53 -6.07
C ARG A 201 -10.80 29.45 -5.60
N PHE A 202 -11.04 28.89 -4.42
CA PHE A 202 -12.40 28.78 -3.86
C PHE A 202 -13.11 30.13 -3.73
N THR A 203 -14.34 30.19 -4.23
CA THR A 203 -15.23 31.35 -4.13
C THR A 203 -16.43 31.09 -3.23
N LEU A 204 -16.78 29.83 -2.98
CA LEU A 204 -17.83 29.43 -2.05
C LEU A 204 -17.23 29.16 -0.68
N ILE A 205 -17.81 29.76 0.35
CA ILE A 205 -17.30 29.60 1.71
C ILE A 205 -17.50 28.17 2.24
N TYR A 206 -18.58 27.45 1.90
CA TYR A 206 -18.70 26.03 2.25
C TYR A 206 -17.66 25.18 1.53
N ALA A 207 -17.35 25.43 0.26
CA ALA A 207 -16.29 24.70 -0.45
C ALA A 207 -14.97 24.84 0.29
N ARG A 208 -14.63 26.09 0.66
CA ARG A 208 -13.41 26.37 1.39
C ARG A 208 -13.37 25.72 2.77
N ALA A 209 -14.45 25.84 3.54
CA ALA A 209 -14.51 25.32 4.91
C ALA A 209 -14.55 23.78 4.96
N ILE A 210 -15.29 23.14 4.05
CA ILE A 210 -15.30 21.69 3.89
C ILE A 210 -13.92 21.20 3.47
N TYR A 211 -13.29 21.83 2.47
CA TYR A 211 -11.95 21.46 2.01
C TYR A 211 -10.93 21.50 3.15
N ASP A 212 -10.87 22.60 3.91
CA ASP A 212 -9.97 22.74 5.07
C ASP A 212 -10.18 21.61 6.09
N HIS A 213 -11.45 21.23 6.34
CA HIS A 213 -11.81 20.19 7.31
C HIS A 213 -11.48 18.77 6.83
N VAL A 214 -11.68 18.46 5.55
CA VAL A 214 -11.52 17.09 5.02
C VAL A 214 -10.10 16.76 4.56
N LEU A 215 -9.28 17.77 4.26
CA LEU A 215 -7.92 17.56 3.73
C LEU A 215 -7.04 16.62 4.58
N PRO A 216 -7.06 16.68 5.94
CA PRO A 216 -6.32 15.74 6.78
C PRO A 216 -6.72 14.26 6.61
N PHE A 217 -7.93 14.00 6.13
CA PHE A 217 -8.50 12.65 6.00
C PHE A 217 -8.26 12.02 4.62
N VAL A 218 -7.65 12.75 3.67
CA VAL A 218 -7.33 12.24 2.33
C VAL A 218 -6.52 10.94 2.36
N PRO A 219 -5.50 10.75 3.22
CA PRO A 219 -4.78 9.48 3.32
C PRO A 219 -5.68 8.30 3.70
N ASN A 220 -6.75 8.54 4.45
CA ASN A 220 -7.69 7.52 4.92
C ASN A 220 -8.81 7.26 3.90
N ALA A 221 -8.86 8.04 2.80
CA ALA A 221 -9.89 8.04 1.77
C ALA A 221 -11.33 8.32 2.26
N VAL A 222 -11.60 8.37 3.56
CA VAL A 222 -12.91 8.64 4.13
C VAL A 222 -12.78 9.41 5.45
N THR A 223 -13.76 10.24 5.74
CA THR A 223 -13.95 10.81 7.08
C THR A 223 -14.71 9.81 7.97
N GLU A 224 -14.76 10.10 9.27
CA GLU A 224 -15.78 9.52 10.14
C GLU A 224 -17.19 10.06 9.79
N TRP A 225 -18.21 9.53 10.47
CA TRP A 225 -19.55 10.08 10.39
C TRP A 225 -19.60 11.37 11.21
N LEU A 226 -19.83 12.48 10.53
CA LEU A 226 -19.88 13.80 11.12
C LEU A 226 -21.35 14.22 11.32
N PRO A 227 -21.68 14.85 12.46
CA PRO A 227 -22.96 15.52 12.62
C PRO A 227 -23.16 16.55 11.50
N LEU A 228 -24.34 16.56 10.88
CA LEU A 228 -24.66 17.50 9.81
C LEU A 228 -24.58 18.96 10.31
N ASP A 229 -24.88 19.18 11.59
CA ASP A 229 -24.79 20.50 12.22
C ASP A 229 -23.35 21.01 12.32
N LEU A 230 -22.35 20.11 12.45
CA LEU A 230 -20.94 20.49 12.34
C LEU A 230 -20.67 21.09 10.96
N VAL A 231 -21.07 20.39 9.89
CA VAL A 231 -20.81 20.82 8.51
C VAL A 231 -21.51 22.15 8.19
N ARG A 232 -22.73 22.34 8.67
CA ARG A 232 -23.47 23.60 8.56
C ARG A 232 -22.74 24.75 9.24
N ASN A 233 -22.12 24.48 10.38
CA ASN A 233 -21.44 25.48 11.19
C ASN A 233 -19.99 25.71 10.81
N LEU A 234 -19.33 24.90 9.97
CA LEU A 234 -17.91 25.08 9.58
C LEU A 234 -17.53 26.53 9.21
N PRO A 235 -18.37 27.30 8.50
CA PRO A 235 -18.07 28.69 8.18
C PRO A 235 -18.37 29.71 9.28
N GLY A 236 -19.09 29.32 10.34
CA GLY A 236 -19.59 30.18 11.41
C GLY A 236 -21.09 30.08 11.64
N LYS A 237 -21.57 30.74 12.73
CA LYS A 237 -22.98 30.77 13.15
C LYS A 237 -23.90 31.21 11.98
N SER A 238 -24.46 30.18 11.35
CA SER A 238 -25.62 30.10 10.45
C SER A 238 -25.79 31.19 9.38
N TRP A 239 -25.13 31.01 8.25
CA TRP A 239 -25.57 31.60 6.97
C TRP A 239 -26.56 30.67 6.23
N ALA A 240 -26.53 29.38 6.54
CA ALA A 240 -27.54 28.42 6.12
C ALA A 240 -28.64 28.30 7.17
N ASN A 241 -29.60 29.24 7.18
CA ASN A 241 -30.77 29.22 8.07
C ASN A 241 -31.76 28.07 7.80
N ASN A 242 -31.39 27.08 6.99
CA ASN A 242 -32.32 26.04 6.60
C ASN A 242 -32.12 24.76 7.41
N ALA A 243 -33.04 24.55 8.36
CA ALA A 243 -33.09 23.35 9.18
C ALA A 243 -33.25 22.07 8.35
N GLU A 244 -33.89 22.15 7.17
CA GLU A 244 -34.09 20.99 6.31
C GLU A 244 -32.86 20.68 5.45
N PHE A 245 -32.42 19.42 5.51
CA PHE A 245 -31.26 18.94 4.75
C PHE A 245 -31.43 19.12 3.24
N LYS A 246 -32.65 19.05 2.69
CA LYS A 246 -32.90 19.17 1.25
C LYS A 246 -32.40 20.49 0.68
N TYR A 247 -32.71 21.60 1.36
CA TYR A 247 -32.29 22.92 0.91
C TYR A 247 -30.82 23.17 1.20
N PHE A 248 -30.33 22.74 2.37
CA PHE A 248 -28.90 22.77 2.65
C PHE A 248 -28.10 22.02 1.57
N LYS A 249 -28.58 20.86 1.16
CA LYS A 249 -27.95 20.07 0.11
C LYS A 249 -27.88 20.86 -1.21
N ARG A 250 -29.01 21.37 -1.68
CA ARG A 250 -29.15 22.05 -2.98
C ARG A 250 -28.38 23.36 -3.04
N ASP A 251 -28.53 24.20 -2.02
CA ASP A 251 -28.07 25.60 -2.07
C ASP A 251 -26.60 25.73 -1.66
N TYR A 252 -26.07 24.74 -0.94
CA TYR A 252 -24.81 24.87 -0.22
C TYR A 252 -23.86 23.68 -0.41
N LEU A 253 -24.30 22.46 -0.10
CA LEU A 253 -23.42 21.29 -0.12
C LEU A 253 -23.05 20.86 -1.55
N GLU A 254 -24.02 20.70 -2.45
CA GLU A 254 -23.75 20.28 -3.83
C GLU A 254 -22.89 21.31 -4.59
N PRO A 255 -23.18 22.63 -4.53
CA PRO A 255 -22.30 23.64 -5.13
C PRO A 255 -20.88 23.59 -4.55
N ALA A 256 -20.75 23.38 -3.24
CA ALA A 256 -19.45 23.27 -2.58
C ALA A 256 -18.67 22.05 -3.06
N VAL A 257 -19.30 20.88 -3.12
CA VAL A 257 -18.69 19.63 -3.60
C VAL A 257 -18.28 19.76 -5.07
N SER A 258 -19.16 20.32 -5.91
CA SER A 258 -18.86 20.59 -7.32
C SER A 258 -17.62 21.48 -7.47
N GLN A 259 -17.56 22.59 -6.72
CA GLN A 259 -16.42 23.50 -6.78
C GLN A 259 -15.11 22.87 -6.27
N ILE A 260 -15.16 22.01 -5.23
CA ILE A 260 -13.99 21.24 -4.77
C ILE A 260 -13.50 20.31 -5.87
N ASN A 261 -14.40 19.55 -6.49
CA ASN A 261 -14.06 18.64 -7.57
C ASN A 261 -13.56 19.35 -8.82
N GLU A 262 -13.95 20.61 -9.06
CA GLU A 262 -13.45 21.38 -10.20
C GLU A 262 -12.08 21.99 -9.91
N LEU A 263 -11.91 22.68 -8.78
CA LEU A 263 -10.80 23.60 -8.55
C LEU A 263 -9.65 23.04 -7.70
N SER A 264 -9.84 21.86 -7.08
CA SER A 264 -8.87 21.28 -6.16
C SER A 264 -8.14 20.05 -6.72
N ASP A 265 -7.17 19.58 -5.94
CA ASP A 265 -6.37 18.38 -6.15
C ASP A 265 -7.05 17.07 -5.71
N ILE A 266 -8.26 17.15 -5.15
CA ILE A 266 -9.01 16.00 -4.66
C ILE A 266 -10.35 15.82 -5.37
N GLU A 267 -10.81 14.58 -5.38
CA GLU A 267 -12.18 14.17 -5.66
C GLU A 267 -12.90 13.93 -4.33
N LEU A 268 -14.06 14.56 -4.18
CA LEU A 268 -14.92 14.56 -3.02
C LEU A 268 -16.30 14.04 -3.42
N SER A 269 -16.77 13.03 -2.68
CA SER A 269 -18.17 12.60 -2.67
C SER A 269 -18.63 12.41 -1.23
N TYR A 270 -19.92 12.21 -1.00
CA TYR A 270 -20.45 12.07 0.36
C TYR A 270 -21.63 11.09 0.46
N GLU A 271 -21.80 10.55 1.65
CA GLU A 271 -22.90 9.69 2.05
C GLU A 271 -23.64 10.31 3.23
N THR A 272 -24.94 10.00 3.34
CA THR A 272 -25.79 10.49 4.43
C THR A 272 -26.56 9.35 5.07
N ARG A 273 -26.68 9.34 6.39
CA ARG A 273 -27.50 8.39 7.13
C ARG A 273 -28.23 9.08 8.28
N ALA A 274 -29.14 8.35 8.91
CA ALA A 274 -29.65 8.69 10.23
C ALA A 274 -28.68 8.17 11.31
N GLY A 275 -28.43 8.98 12.35
CA GLY A 275 -27.61 8.66 13.50
C GLY A 275 -28.32 7.71 14.44
N THR A 276 -29.64 7.87 14.58
CA THR A 276 -30.49 6.93 15.33
C THR A 276 -30.98 5.80 14.42
N PRO A 277 -30.77 4.52 14.79
CA PRO A 277 -31.35 3.39 14.09
C PRO A 277 -32.87 3.53 13.95
N GLY A 278 -33.40 3.38 12.72
CA GLY A 278 -34.84 3.48 12.44
C GLY A 278 -35.38 4.88 12.12
N SER A 279 -34.60 5.94 12.33
CA SER A 279 -34.99 7.30 11.93
C SER A 279 -34.85 7.53 10.42
N ARG A 280 -35.76 8.31 9.85
CA ARG A 280 -35.69 8.77 8.43
C ARG A 280 -34.95 10.09 8.28
N LYS A 281 -34.61 10.76 9.39
CA LYS A 281 -33.93 12.06 9.39
C LYS A 281 -32.46 11.86 9.10
N LYS A 282 -31.96 12.49 8.03
CA LYS A 282 -30.53 12.52 7.70
C LYS A 282 -29.85 13.60 8.54
N ASP A 283 -29.13 13.18 9.57
CA ASP A 283 -28.42 14.02 10.54
C ASP A 283 -26.91 13.72 10.57
N GLN A 284 -26.45 12.69 9.86
CA GLN A 284 -25.05 12.30 9.76
C GLN A 284 -24.58 12.32 8.31
N ILE A 285 -23.37 12.81 8.08
CA ILE A 285 -22.71 12.89 6.78
C ILE A 285 -21.28 12.33 6.86
N ARG A 286 -20.86 11.60 5.83
CA ARG A 286 -19.49 11.11 5.68
C ARG A 286 -18.96 11.47 4.31
N PHE A 287 -17.75 12.00 4.24
CA PHE A 287 -17.09 12.32 2.99
C PHE A 287 -16.17 11.18 2.55
N ARG A 288 -16.14 10.90 1.25
CA ARG A 288 -15.18 10.02 0.58
C ARG A 288 -14.26 10.89 -0.28
N LEU A 289 -12.97 10.58 -0.23
CA LEU A 289 -11.87 11.41 -0.67
C LEU A 289 -10.92 10.57 -1.52
N LYS A 290 -10.44 11.14 -2.62
CA LYS A 290 -9.39 10.55 -3.45
C LYS A 290 -8.52 11.66 -4.04
N ARG A 291 -7.20 11.48 -4.09
CA ARG A 291 -6.31 12.43 -4.78
C ARG A 291 -6.43 12.24 -6.30
N LYS A 292 -6.55 13.32 -7.07
CA LYS A 292 -6.61 13.26 -8.54
C LYS A 292 -5.28 12.82 -9.13
N GLU A 293 -5.31 12.06 -10.23
CA GLU A 293 -4.10 11.57 -10.90
C GLU A 293 -3.17 12.71 -11.37
N ALA A 294 -3.73 13.80 -11.89
CA ALA A 294 -2.93 14.97 -12.29
C ALA A 294 -2.20 15.63 -11.11
N ALA A 295 -2.80 15.64 -9.91
CA ALA A 295 -2.16 16.15 -8.70
C ALA A 295 -1.05 15.20 -8.20
N VAL A 296 -1.26 13.90 -8.37
CA VAL A 296 -0.25 12.87 -8.09
C VAL A 296 0.94 13.03 -9.04
N ALA A 297 0.70 13.29 -10.32
CA ALA A 297 1.73 13.55 -11.32
C ALA A 297 2.53 14.84 -11.01
N SER A 298 1.87 15.93 -10.64
CA SER A 298 2.55 17.18 -10.23
C SER A 298 3.42 16.98 -8.97
N LYS A 299 2.96 16.18 -7.99
CA LYS A 299 3.78 15.78 -6.84
C LYS A 299 4.97 14.90 -7.25
N ALA A 300 4.82 14.09 -8.29
CA ALA A 300 5.90 13.29 -8.86
C ALA A 300 6.90 14.14 -9.67
N ASP A 301 6.46 15.20 -10.33
CA ASP A 301 7.32 16.18 -10.99
C ASP A 301 8.14 16.99 -9.98
N MET A 302 7.58 17.31 -8.81
CA MET A 302 8.34 17.83 -7.66
C MET A 302 9.44 16.85 -7.19
N LEU A 303 9.25 15.56 -7.44
CA LEU A 303 10.22 14.49 -7.17
C LEU A 303 11.06 14.10 -8.41
N ASN A 304 11.00 14.87 -9.50
CA ASN A 304 11.77 14.75 -10.75
C ASN A 304 11.60 13.46 -11.60
N SER A 305 10.73 12.49 -11.24
CA SER A 305 10.43 11.35 -12.13
C SER A 305 9.12 10.62 -11.78
N VAL A 306 8.18 10.58 -12.74
CA VAL A 306 6.90 9.84 -12.65
C VAL A 306 7.13 8.34 -12.44
N ALA A 307 8.10 7.73 -13.13
CA ALA A 307 8.40 6.30 -13.01
C ALA A 307 8.93 5.92 -11.62
N LEU A 308 9.74 6.79 -11.03
CA LEU A 308 10.29 6.62 -9.68
C LEU A 308 9.16 6.71 -8.65
N PHE A 309 8.30 7.72 -8.77
CA PHE A 309 7.16 7.91 -7.89
C PHE A 309 6.19 6.71 -7.94
N MET A 310 5.84 6.23 -9.14
CA MET A 310 4.97 5.06 -9.30
C MET A 310 5.57 3.79 -8.69
N THR A 311 6.89 3.63 -8.78
CA THR A 311 7.59 2.51 -8.13
C THR A 311 7.49 2.62 -6.60
N LEU A 312 7.77 3.79 -6.04
CA LEU A 312 7.66 4.04 -4.60
C LEU A 312 6.23 3.86 -4.07
N GLN A 313 5.22 4.27 -4.85
CA GLN A 313 3.83 4.21 -4.44
C GLN A 313 3.23 2.81 -4.60
N ASN A 314 3.46 2.15 -5.73
CA ASN A 314 2.75 0.91 -6.07
C ASN A 314 3.52 -0.34 -5.63
N GLU A 315 4.85 -0.37 -5.78
CA GLU A 315 5.67 -1.53 -5.40
C GLU A 315 6.01 -1.50 -3.91
N PHE A 316 6.45 -0.35 -3.41
CA PHE A 316 6.89 -0.23 -2.02
C PHE A 316 5.80 0.29 -1.07
N ALA A 317 4.65 0.74 -1.59
CA ALA A 317 3.53 1.26 -0.80
C ALA A 317 3.94 2.34 0.21
N LEU A 318 4.78 3.29 -0.21
CA LEU A 318 5.19 4.39 0.66
C LEU A 318 3.98 5.23 1.09
N SER A 319 3.92 5.52 2.38
CA SER A 319 2.95 6.44 2.96
C SER A 319 3.23 7.88 2.54
N GLU A 320 2.22 8.75 2.64
CA GLU A 320 2.39 10.17 2.32
C GLU A 320 3.47 10.85 3.17
N LYS A 321 3.62 10.44 4.45
CA LYS A 321 4.69 10.90 5.34
C LYS A 321 6.08 10.55 4.81
N GLN A 322 6.25 9.34 4.28
CA GLN A 322 7.54 8.89 3.72
C GLN A 322 7.89 9.64 2.43
N PHE A 323 6.90 9.86 1.55
CA PHE A 323 7.09 10.73 0.38
C PHE A 323 7.49 12.15 0.77
N GLU A 324 6.93 12.67 1.84
CA GLU A 324 7.30 13.98 2.35
C GLU A 324 8.73 13.99 2.93
N THR A 325 9.12 12.97 3.69
CA THR A 325 10.51 12.83 4.15
C THR A 325 11.47 12.81 2.95
N ILE A 326 11.10 12.14 1.86
CA ILE A 326 11.91 12.13 0.64
C ILE A 326 11.99 13.54 0.05
N ALA A 327 10.86 14.23 -0.10
CA ALA A 327 10.80 15.60 -0.63
C ALA A 327 11.65 16.58 0.19
N GLN A 328 11.59 16.51 1.52
CA GLN A 328 12.36 17.37 2.43
C GLN A 328 13.87 17.11 2.36
N ASN A 329 14.29 15.87 2.08
CA ASN A 329 15.70 15.46 2.05
C ASN A 329 16.29 15.41 0.63
N ARG A 330 15.62 15.95 -0.39
CA ARG A 330 16.09 15.93 -1.80
C ARG A 330 17.46 16.55 -2.04
N ALA A 331 17.93 17.41 -1.11
CA ALA A 331 19.30 17.92 -1.14
C ALA A 331 20.37 16.82 -1.01
N VAL A 332 20.03 15.70 -0.36
CA VAL A 332 20.93 14.56 -0.09
C VAL A 332 20.41 13.29 -0.78
N TRP A 333 19.09 13.12 -0.87
CA TRP A 333 18.42 11.98 -1.48
C TRP A 333 18.07 12.28 -2.95
N THR A 334 19.10 12.25 -3.79
CA THR A 334 18.98 12.40 -5.24
C THR A 334 18.23 11.22 -5.88
N ASP A 335 17.86 11.34 -7.15
CA ASP A 335 17.18 10.25 -7.87
C ASP A 335 18.04 9.01 -7.97
N GLU A 336 19.33 9.15 -8.27
CA GLU A 336 20.28 8.03 -8.26
C GLU A 336 20.32 7.33 -6.91
N ARG A 337 20.28 8.09 -5.80
CA ARG A 337 20.32 7.50 -4.46
C ARG A 337 19.03 6.77 -4.13
N ILE A 338 17.88 7.30 -4.55
CA ILE A 338 16.59 6.62 -4.41
C ILE A 338 16.58 5.33 -5.24
N GLN A 339 17.10 5.38 -6.48
CA GLN A 339 17.26 4.19 -7.32
C GLN A 339 18.18 3.15 -6.69
N GLN A 340 19.29 3.56 -6.08
CA GLN A 340 20.20 2.67 -5.36
C GLN A 340 19.52 1.99 -4.16
N ALA A 341 18.72 2.74 -3.38
CA ALA A 341 17.97 2.19 -2.27
C ALA A 341 16.89 1.18 -2.74
N ILE A 342 16.23 1.46 -3.87
CA ILE A 342 15.30 0.54 -4.52
C ILE A 342 16.03 -0.74 -4.96
N GLU A 343 17.15 -0.61 -5.68
CA GLU A 343 17.96 -1.74 -6.15
C GLU A 343 18.44 -2.60 -4.98
N TYR A 344 18.98 -1.98 -3.94
CA TYR A 344 19.43 -2.67 -2.74
C TYR A 344 18.30 -3.41 -2.03
N THR A 345 17.13 -2.79 -1.91
CA THR A 345 15.98 -3.43 -1.27
C THR A 345 15.49 -4.63 -2.09
N ARG A 346 15.37 -4.49 -3.42
CA ARG A 346 15.03 -5.61 -4.31
C ARG A 346 16.05 -6.74 -4.22
N TRP A 347 17.34 -6.40 -4.15
CA TRP A 347 18.42 -7.38 -3.99
C TRP A 347 18.27 -8.18 -2.68
N ARG A 348 18.04 -7.52 -1.53
CA ARG A 348 17.82 -8.20 -0.23
C ARG A 348 16.57 -9.08 -0.25
N ILE A 349 15.49 -8.65 -0.90
CA ILE A 349 14.27 -9.46 -1.06
C ILE A 349 14.58 -10.74 -1.85
N ARG A 350 15.34 -10.65 -2.95
CA ARG A 350 15.74 -11.82 -3.76
C ARG A 350 16.63 -12.80 -2.98
N GLN A 351 17.47 -12.30 -2.08
CA GLN A 351 18.28 -13.12 -1.18
C GLN A 351 17.46 -13.82 -0.07
N GLY A 352 16.16 -13.51 0.05
CA GLY A 352 15.27 -14.15 1.02
C GLY A 352 15.36 -13.60 2.44
N ASP A 353 15.90 -12.38 2.62
CA ASP A 353 15.98 -11.75 3.93
C ASP A 353 14.58 -11.50 4.52
N LYS A 354 14.46 -11.71 5.83
CA LYS A 354 13.20 -11.49 6.57
C LYS A 354 12.93 -10.00 6.76
N ILE A 355 12.33 -9.37 5.76
CA ILE A 355 11.91 -7.97 5.79
C ILE A 355 10.44 -7.88 6.24
N LYS A 356 10.18 -7.21 7.38
CA LYS A 356 8.82 -7.04 7.91
C LYS A 356 7.93 -6.14 7.05
N THR A 357 8.50 -5.03 6.56
CA THR A 357 7.80 -4.05 5.70
C THR A 357 8.76 -3.52 4.63
N ALA A 358 8.39 -3.66 3.36
CA ALA A 358 9.22 -3.21 2.23
C ALA A 358 9.43 -1.69 2.26
N ALA A 359 8.36 -0.91 2.52
CA ALA A 359 8.42 0.55 2.66
C ALA A 359 9.43 1.01 3.73
N GLY A 360 9.34 0.42 4.93
CA GLY A 360 10.19 0.80 6.07
C GLY A 360 11.65 0.45 5.84
N TYR A 361 11.91 -0.72 5.24
CA TYR A 361 13.27 -1.15 4.92
C TYR A 361 13.90 -0.31 3.79
N MET A 362 13.14 0.02 2.74
CA MET A 362 13.60 0.89 1.67
C MET A 362 13.92 2.30 2.17
N MET A 363 13.07 2.89 3.02
CA MET A 363 13.34 4.19 3.65
C MET A 363 14.60 4.17 4.51
N LYS A 364 14.86 3.06 5.22
CA LYS A 364 16.12 2.87 5.96
C LYS A 364 17.33 2.73 5.04
N ALA A 365 17.20 1.99 3.94
CA ALA A 365 18.24 1.88 2.93
C ALA A 365 18.57 3.25 2.30
N LEU A 366 17.54 4.07 2.08
CA LEU A 366 17.69 5.43 1.58
C LEU A 366 18.37 6.35 2.59
N SER A 367 17.95 6.33 3.87
CA SER A 367 18.55 7.16 4.93
C SER A 367 20.02 6.83 5.13
N ASP A 368 20.35 5.54 5.19
CA ASP A 368 21.69 5.07 5.54
C ASP A 368 22.59 4.90 4.30
N ASN A 369 22.08 5.24 3.10
CA ASN A 369 22.79 5.16 1.82
C ASN A 369 23.30 3.75 1.47
N TYR A 370 22.47 2.74 1.71
CA TYR A 370 22.81 1.37 1.34
C TYR A 370 22.87 1.20 -0.17
N ARG A 371 23.86 0.41 -0.60
CA ARG A 371 24.12 0.10 -2.01
C ARG A 371 24.59 -1.33 -2.13
N VAL A 372 24.22 -1.99 -3.22
CA VAL A 372 24.78 -3.30 -3.57
C VAL A 372 26.22 -3.08 -4.03
N SER A 373 27.18 -3.79 -3.46
CA SER A 373 28.57 -3.67 -3.92
C SER A 373 28.72 -4.31 -5.30
N GLU A 374 29.59 -3.76 -6.14
CA GLU A 374 29.87 -4.34 -7.47
C GLU A 374 30.42 -5.78 -7.36
N ALA A 375 31.14 -6.08 -6.28
CA ALA A 375 31.60 -7.44 -6.00
C ALA A 375 30.43 -8.40 -5.73
N ASP A 376 29.42 -7.98 -4.96
CA ASP A 376 28.23 -8.80 -4.68
C ASP A 376 27.40 -9.03 -5.96
N LYS A 377 27.32 -8.03 -6.85
CA LYS A 377 26.69 -8.18 -8.17
C LYS A 377 27.40 -9.21 -9.04
N GLN A 378 28.74 -9.22 -9.02
CA GLN A 378 29.54 -10.20 -9.76
C GLN A 378 29.41 -11.61 -9.18
N VAL A 379 29.35 -11.75 -7.85
CA VAL A 379 29.08 -13.03 -7.19
C VAL A 379 27.71 -13.58 -7.63
N GLU A 380 26.68 -12.75 -7.65
CA GLU A 380 25.33 -13.16 -8.09
C GLU A 380 25.32 -13.61 -9.57
N LEU A 381 26.03 -12.91 -10.45
CA LEU A 381 26.15 -13.28 -11.86
C LEU A 381 26.84 -14.64 -12.04
N ILE A 382 27.95 -14.86 -11.33
CA ILE A 382 28.68 -16.13 -11.36
C ILE A 382 27.80 -17.25 -10.81
N GLN A 383 27.06 -16.99 -9.74
CA GLN A 383 26.21 -18.00 -9.10
C GLN A 383 25.00 -18.35 -9.98
N ALA A 384 24.40 -17.39 -10.66
CA ALA A 384 23.36 -17.62 -11.66
C ALA A 384 23.88 -18.48 -12.84
N GLN A 385 25.08 -18.16 -13.36
CA GLN A 385 25.71 -18.95 -14.43
C GLN A 385 26.03 -20.38 -13.98
N LEU A 386 26.45 -20.57 -12.73
CA LEU A 386 26.70 -21.91 -12.16
C LEU A 386 25.40 -22.71 -11.99
N VAL A 387 24.31 -22.07 -11.56
CA VAL A 387 23.00 -22.71 -11.45
C VAL A 387 22.50 -23.10 -12.83
N ASP A 388 22.53 -22.19 -13.82
CA ASP A 388 22.11 -22.47 -15.20
C ASP A 388 22.94 -23.59 -15.84
N ALA A 389 24.27 -23.60 -15.61
CA ALA A 389 25.13 -24.67 -16.07
C ALA A 389 24.79 -26.01 -15.38
N ALA A 390 24.44 -25.99 -14.09
CA ALA A 390 24.03 -27.18 -13.36
C ALA A 390 22.66 -27.72 -13.83
N THR A 391 21.67 -26.86 -14.11
CA THR A 391 20.38 -27.27 -14.70
C THR A 391 20.58 -27.86 -16.09
N VAL A 392 21.39 -27.24 -16.95
CA VAL A 392 21.70 -27.78 -18.29
C VAL A 392 22.38 -29.15 -18.18
N GLN A 393 23.32 -29.33 -17.25
CA GLN A 393 23.93 -30.63 -17.02
C GLN A 393 22.96 -31.65 -16.44
N GLN A 394 22.09 -31.26 -15.51
CA GLN A 394 21.10 -32.15 -14.91
C GLN A 394 20.04 -32.57 -15.93
N ASP A 395 19.60 -31.66 -16.79
CA ASP A 395 18.68 -31.95 -17.89
C ASP A 395 19.33 -32.88 -18.90
N SER A 396 20.61 -32.65 -19.25
CA SER A 396 21.35 -33.54 -20.15
C SER A 396 21.52 -34.95 -19.55
N ASN A 397 21.86 -35.05 -18.26
CA ASN A 397 21.98 -36.33 -17.56
C ASN A 397 20.62 -37.04 -17.44
N SER A 398 19.55 -36.30 -17.16
CA SER A 398 18.20 -36.87 -17.09
C SER A 398 17.71 -37.37 -18.46
N ASN A 399 18.04 -36.66 -19.54
CA ASN A 399 17.73 -37.06 -20.91
C ASN A 399 18.53 -38.30 -21.33
N ILE A 400 19.82 -38.38 -20.96
CA ILE A 400 20.64 -39.58 -21.18
C ILE A 400 20.08 -40.77 -20.39
N GLN A 401 19.71 -40.59 -19.12
CA GLN A 401 19.11 -41.65 -18.30
C GLN A 401 17.76 -42.12 -18.86
N LYS A 402 16.89 -41.20 -19.31
CA LYS A 402 15.62 -41.54 -19.98
C LYS A 402 15.85 -42.32 -21.28
N ALA A 403 16.84 -41.92 -22.09
CA ALA A 403 17.18 -42.63 -23.33
C ALA A 403 17.73 -44.05 -23.06
N VAL A 404 18.59 -44.22 -22.04
CA VAL A 404 19.11 -45.53 -21.63
C VAL A 404 17.99 -46.42 -21.08
N ALA A 405 17.09 -45.89 -20.25
CA ALA A 405 15.94 -46.61 -19.72
C ALA A 405 14.97 -47.06 -20.85
N ALA A 406 14.71 -46.18 -21.83
CA ALA A 406 13.88 -46.51 -22.98
C ALA A 406 14.49 -47.63 -23.85
N ASN A 407 15.81 -47.59 -24.08
CA ASN A 407 16.51 -48.63 -24.82
C ASN A 407 16.50 -49.99 -24.09
N LEU A 408 16.70 -49.99 -22.77
CA LEU A 408 16.64 -51.20 -21.96
C LEU A 408 15.22 -51.79 -21.94
N ALA A 409 14.19 -50.94 -21.79
CA ALA A 409 12.79 -51.36 -21.84
C ALA A 409 12.43 -51.95 -23.21
N ALA A 410 12.86 -51.34 -24.30
CA ALA A 410 12.64 -51.87 -25.65
C ALA A 410 13.36 -53.22 -25.87
N ALA A 411 14.59 -53.37 -25.38
CA ALA A 411 15.34 -54.63 -25.46
C ALA A 411 14.67 -55.76 -24.65
N ASN A 412 14.17 -55.44 -23.46
CA ASN A 412 13.46 -56.40 -22.61
C ASN A 412 12.12 -56.80 -23.22
N ALA A 413 11.32 -55.86 -23.72
CA ALA A 413 10.05 -56.14 -24.40
C ALA A 413 10.26 -57.01 -25.65
N ALA A 414 11.31 -56.74 -26.45
CA ALA A 414 11.68 -57.58 -27.59
C ALA A 414 12.12 -58.99 -27.16
N ALA A 415 12.82 -59.12 -26.03
CA ALA A 415 13.21 -60.41 -25.48
C ALA A 415 12.01 -61.22 -24.95
N GLU A 416 11.07 -60.57 -24.28
CA GLU A 416 9.82 -61.17 -23.82
C GLU A 416 8.96 -61.63 -25.00
N HIS A 417 8.78 -60.79 -26.01
CA HIS A 417 8.02 -61.15 -27.22
C HIS A 417 8.62 -62.37 -27.93
N ARG A 418 9.96 -62.45 -28.03
CA ARG A 418 10.64 -63.64 -28.56
C ARG A 418 10.37 -64.90 -27.71
N ARG A 419 10.41 -64.79 -26.38
CA ARG A 419 10.13 -65.92 -25.48
C ARG A 419 8.67 -66.37 -25.60
N HIS A 420 7.72 -65.45 -25.70
CA HIS A 420 6.31 -65.76 -25.91
C HIS A 420 6.06 -66.48 -27.23
N GLU A 421 6.67 -66.02 -28.33
CA GLU A 421 6.62 -66.70 -29.63
C GLU A 421 7.26 -68.10 -29.56
N GLU A 422 8.41 -68.27 -28.91
CA GLU A 422 9.05 -69.58 -28.73
C GLU A 422 8.15 -70.56 -27.95
N ILE A 423 7.49 -70.10 -26.89
CA ILE A 423 6.56 -70.92 -26.10
C ILE A 423 5.32 -71.27 -26.92
N ARG A 424 4.79 -70.34 -27.72
CA ARG A 424 3.66 -70.59 -28.63
C ARG A 424 3.99 -71.68 -29.65
N LEU A 425 5.12 -71.55 -30.34
CA LEU A 425 5.60 -72.55 -31.31
C LEU A 425 5.87 -73.92 -30.65
N ALA A 426 6.40 -73.92 -29.42
CA ALA A 426 6.64 -75.16 -28.68
C ALA A 426 5.34 -75.89 -28.29
N ARG A 427 4.27 -75.14 -27.99
CA ARG A 427 2.93 -75.70 -27.75
C ARG A 427 2.34 -76.28 -29.03
N GLU A 428 2.38 -75.52 -30.13
CA GLU A 428 1.93 -75.99 -31.44
C GLU A 428 2.66 -77.27 -31.89
N TYR A 429 3.98 -77.34 -31.63
CA TYR A 429 4.77 -78.55 -31.89
C TYR A 429 4.32 -79.73 -31.01
N PHE A 430 4.04 -79.49 -29.73
CA PHE A 430 3.56 -80.55 -28.84
C PHE A 430 2.19 -81.08 -29.28
N ASP A 431 1.25 -80.21 -29.64
CA ASP A 431 -0.11 -80.62 -30.07
C ASP A 431 -0.09 -81.45 -31.35
N THR A 432 0.80 -81.11 -32.30
CA THR A 432 0.95 -81.77 -33.61
C THR A 432 1.86 -83.00 -33.60
N ALA A 433 2.61 -83.25 -32.52
CA ALA A 433 3.55 -84.36 -32.43
C ALA A 433 2.87 -85.72 -32.19
N ASP A 434 3.50 -86.78 -32.69
CA ASP A 434 3.08 -88.16 -32.48
C ASP A 434 3.06 -88.54 -30.98
N LYS A 435 2.12 -89.42 -30.58
CA LYS A 435 1.94 -89.85 -29.18
C LYS A 435 3.25 -90.27 -28.49
N LYS A 436 4.08 -91.06 -29.17
CA LYS A 436 5.39 -91.51 -28.66
C LYS A 436 6.35 -90.35 -28.33
N LYS A 437 6.32 -89.27 -29.11
CA LYS A 437 7.16 -88.07 -28.91
C LYS A 437 6.61 -87.20 -27.77
N ARG A 438 5.29 -87.09 -27.64
CA ARG A 438 4.65 -86.35 -26.55
C ARG A 438 4.91 -87.01 -25.20
N GLU A 439 4.81 -88.33 -25.13
CA GLU A 439 5.15 -89.11 -23.93
C GLU A 439 6.62 -88.95 -23.52
N ASP A 440 7.56 -88.94 -24.48
CA ASP A 440 8.99 -88.73 -24.20
C ASP A 440 9.29 -87.31 -23.65
N LEU A 441 8.67 -86.28 -24.23
CA LEU A 441 8.81 -84.89 -23.75
C LEU A 441 8.26 -84.72 -22.33
N VAL A 442 7.08 -85.29 -22.06
CA VAL A 442 6.46 -85.26 -20.73
C VAL A 442 7.32 -86.04 -19.73
N ARG A 443 7.82 -87.22 -20.10
CA ARG A 443 8.70 -88.02 -19.25
C ARG A 443 9.97 -87.25 -18.88
N LYS A 444 10.64 -86.62 -19.86
CA LYS A 444 11.83 -85.80 -19.62
C LYS A 444 11.52 -84.57 -18.75
N PHE A 445 10.37 -83.95 -18.93
CA PHE A 445 9.94 -82.82 -18.12
C PHE A 445 9.69 -83.22 -16.65
N VAL A 446 8.97 -84.32 -16.44
CA VAL A 446 8.54 -84.78 -15.11
C VAL A 446 9.67 -85.47 -14.35
N ALA A 447 10.64 -86.10 -15.04
CA ALA A 447 11.71 -86.86 -14.40
C ALA A 447 13.09 -86.16 -14.41
N SER A 448 13.37 -85.30 -15.39
CA SER A 448 14.73 -84.78 -15.63
C SER A 448 14.82 -83.26 -15.65
N SER A 449 13.71 -82.53 -15.76
CA SER A 449 13.71 -81.06 -15.70
C SER A 449 13.55 -80.58 -14.26
N THR A 450 14.57 -79.93 -13.72
CA THR A 450 14.50 -79.29 -12.39
C THR A 450 13.44 -78.19 -12.33
N MET A 451 13.19 -77.50 -13.44
CA MET A 451 12.10 -76.53 -13.56
C MET A 451 10.72 -77.21 -13.59
N GLY A 452 10.61 -78.36 -14.26
CA GLY A 452 9.37 -79.14 -14.31
C GLY A 452 8.99 -79.70 -12.95
N LEU A 453 9.93 -80.32 -12.25
CA LEU A 453 9.74 -80.85 -10.89
C LEU A 453 9.26 -79.76 -9.91
N ARG A 454 9.91 -78.58 -9.92
CA ARG A 454 9.52 -77.46 -9.07
C ARG A 454 8.15 -76.87 -9.43
N ALA A 455 7.79 -76.80 -10.71
CA ALA A 455 6.48 -76.32 -11.14
C ALA A 455 5.35 -77.26 -10.69
N ILE A 456 5.60 -78.57 -10.73
CA ILE A 456 4.68 -79.62 -10.27
C ILE A 456 4.52 -79.56 -8.74
N GLU A 457 5.63 -79.44 -8.01
CA GLU A 457 5.65 -79.33 -6.54
C GLU A 457 4.94 -78.07 -6.04
N ARG A 458 5.11 -76.93 -6.72
CA ARG A 458 4.40 -75.67 -6.41
C ARG A 458 2.89 -75.77 -6.54
N GLN A 459 2.40 -76.68 -7.38
CA GLN A 459 0.98 -76.97 -7.56
C GLN A 459 0.49 -78.11 -6.65
N MET A 460 1.32 -78.55 -5.70
CA MET A 460 1.06 -79.66 -4.76
C MET A 460 0.69 -80.99 -5.45
N LEU A 461 1.17 -81.18 -6.69
CA LEU A 461 0.97 -82.41 -7.46
C LEU A 461 2.17 -83.34 -7.31
N LYS A 462 1.93 -84.65 -7.46
CA LYS A 462 3.02 -85.64 -7.58
C LYS A 462 3.43 -85.79 -9.04
N PRO A 463 4.72 -86.03 -9.36
CA PRO A 463 5.19 -86.27 -10.73
C PRO A 463 4.36 -87.32 -11.49
N ALA A 464 3.95 -88.39 -10.82
CA ALA A 464 3.13 -89.46 -11.41
C ALA A 464 1.70 -89.03 -11.83
N GLN A 465 1.21 -87.88 -11.37
CA GLN A 465 -0.11 -87.35 -11.70
C GLN A 465 -0.12 -86.47 -12.95
N VAL A 466 1.06 -86.12 -13.48
CA VAL A 466 1.21 -85.31 -14.69
C VAL A 466 1.54 -86.23 -15.87
N THR A 467 0.63 -86.29 -16.83
CA THR A 467 0.67 -87.16 -17.99
C THR A 467 0.52 -86.34 -19.27
N GLU A 468 0.78 -86.96 -20.41
CA GLU A 468 0.59 -86.37 -21.73
C GLU A 468 -0.81 -85.78 -21.95
N ALA A 469 -1.85 -86.41 -21.38
CA ALA A 469 -3.23 -86.01 -21.58
C ALA A 469 -3.68 -84.81 -20.73
N ASN A 470 -2.99 -84.51 -19.62
CA ASN A 470 -3.42 -83.48 -18.67
C ASN A 470 -2.36 -82.40 -18.41
N ILE A 471 -1.13 -82.52 -18.95
CA ILE A 471 -0.07 -81.55 -18.70
C ILE A 471 -0.44 -80.12 -19.14
N LEU A 472 -1.30 -79.98 -20.15
CA LEU A 472 -1.79 -78.69 -20.64
C LEU A 472 -3.00 -78.15 -19.86
N THR A 473 -3.67 -78.96 -19.03
CA THR A 473 -4.84 -78.52 -18.25
C THR A 473 -4.47 -77.73 -16.99
N PHE A 474 -3.19 -77.75 -16.62
CA PHE A 474 -2.65 -77.02 -15.47
C PHE A 474 -1.88 -75.78 -15.97
N PRO A 475 -2.43 -74.55 -15.84
CA PRO A 475 -1.86 -73.36 -16.50
C PRO A 475 -0.38 -73.10 -16.20
N ASP A 476 0.05 -73.20 -14.94
CA ASP A 476 1.44 -72.92 -14.54
C ASP A 476 2.43 -74.01 -14.97
N ILE A 477 1.97 -75.26 -14.94
CA ILE A 477 2.75 -76.41 -15.43
C ILE A 477 2.84 -76.33 -16.95
N ALA A 478 1.77 -75.99 -17.65
CA ALA A 478 1.72 -75.82 -19.10
C ALA A 478 2.61 -74.66 -19.59
N ASN A 479 2.71 -73.56 -18.82
CA ASN A 479 3.62 -72.44 -19.12
C ASN A 479 5.09 -72.86 -18.98
N THR A 480 5.42 -73.56 -17.89
CA THR A 480 6.78 -74.07 -17.64
C THR A 480 7.16 -75.17 -18.62
N PHE A 481 6.20 -76.03 -18.97
CA PHE A 481 6.35 -77.10 -19.95
C PHE A 481 6.59 -76.55 -21.35
N GLY A 482 5.83 -75.55 -21.79
CA GLY A 482 6.08 -74.88 -23.07
C GLY A 482 7.49 -74.29 -23.17
N SER A 483 7.99 -73.68 -22.08
CA SER A 483 9.38 -73.19 -22.00
C SER A 483 10.42 -74.32 -22.09
N PHE A 484 10.13 -75.47 -21.47
CA PHE A 484 10.98 -76.66 -21.53
C PHE A 484 11.02 -77.25 -22.95
N VAL A 485 9.88 -77.41 -23.60
CA VAL A 485 9.78 -77.91 -24.98
C VAL A 485 10.48 -76.96 -25.96
N ALA A 486 10.32 -75.64 -25.80
CA ALA A 486 11.08 -74.65 -26.58
C ALA A 486 12.60 -74.80 -26.41
N GLY A 487 13.06 -75.14 -25.19
CA GLY A 487 14.46 -75.44 -24.91
C GLY A 487 14.94 -76.72 -25.59
N GLU A 488 14.15 -77.79 -25.58
CA GLU A 488 14.46 -79.06 -26.26
C GLU A 488 14.47 -78.90 -27.78
N LEU A 489 13.54 -78.13 -28.36
CA LEU A 489 13.53 -77.79 -29.79
C LEU A 489 14.78 -77.00 -30.19
N ARG A 490 15.23 -76.03 -29.38
CA ARG A 490 16.49 -75.30 -29.61
C ARG A 490 17.70 -76.23 -29.57
N LYS A 491 17.75 -77.19 -28.63
CA LYS A 491 18.84 -78.19 -28.57
C LYS A 491 18.82 -79.09 -29.80
N ALA A 492 17.65 -79.58 -30.20
CA ALA A 492 17.50 -80.42 -31.39
C ALA A 492 17.92 -79.69 -32.69
N ALA A 493 17.50 -78.44 -32.88
CA ALA A 493 17.89 -77.61 -34.02
C ALA A 493 19.41 -77.31 -34.04
N ARG A 494 20.06 -77.22 -32.87
CA ARG A 494 21.51 -77.00 -32.74
C ARG A 494 22.33 -78.26 -33.04
N VAL A 495 21.75 -79.44 -32.82
CA VAL A 495 22.35 -80.75 -33.16
C VAL A 495 22.21 -81.06 -34.64
N GLN A 496 21.14 -80.59 -35.32
CA GLN A 496 20.95 -80.76 -36.78
C GLN A 496 21.76 -79.79 -37.65
N ARG A 497 22.29 -78.70 -37.06
CA ARG A 497 23.13 -77.69 -37.75
C ARG A 497 24.63 -77.97 -37.68
N LYS A 498 25.04 -78.96 -36.89
CA LYS A 498 26.40 -79.52 -36.86
C LYS A 498 26.42 -80.78 -37.68
#